data_AF-A0A939ZUG7-F1
#
_entry.id   AF-A0A939ZUG7-F1
#
_cell.length_a   1.000
_cell.length_b   1.000
_cell.length_c   1.000
_cell.angle_alpha   90.00
_cell.angle_beta   90.00
_cell.angle_gamma   90.00
#
_symmetry.space_group_name_H-M   'P 1'
#
loop_
_entity.id
_entity.type
_entity.pdbx_description
1 polymer ?
#
loop_
_entity_poly.entity_id
_entity_poly.type
_entity_poly.pdbx_seq_one_letter_code
_entity_poly.pdbx_strand_id
1 'polypeptide(L)'
;MKKLFLVDDHKMLRAGIKAYINENSDWLVAGEAESVAQVRKLVENFNRADGDVYVAVVDIQLKEDSSTGGEYVSKGFEAVQFFADKGIPSVIFSSHDTGACIERAMGPSVGAKGFVSKCSDEKTLLEAINTVADGRSYIQPDLVTGLLATRSLFAMLTKR
;
A
#
# COMPACT_ATOMS: atom_id res chain seq x y z
N MET A 1 16.78 -9.63 -7.67
CA MET A 1 16.11 -8.57 -8.47
C MET A 1 15.03 -7.90 -7.63
N LYS A 2 14.60 -6.67 -7.96
CA LYS A 2 13.51 -6.00 -7.23
C LYS A 2 12.18 -6.15 -7.96
N LYS A 3 11.16 -6.63 -7.26
CA LYS A 3 9.86 -7.03 -7.84
C LYS A 3 8.70 -6.37 -7.12
N LEU A 4 7.80 -5.78 -7.88
CA LEU A 4 6.65 -5.05 -7.37
C LEU A 4 5.35 -5.79 -7.65
N PHE A 5 4.45 -5.81 -6.69
CA PHE A 5 3.04 -6.13 -6.91
C PHE A 5 2.22 -4.84 -6.91
N LEU A 6 1.37 -4.65 -7.91
CA LEU A 6 0.48 -3.49 -7.99
C LEU A 6 -0.96 -3.92 -7.77
N VAL A 7 -1.61 -3.35 -6.75
CA VAL A 7 -2.99 -3.66 -6.40
C VAL A 7 -3.81 -2.38 -6.39
N ASP A 8 -4.66 -2.23 -7.39
CA ASP A 8 -5.54 -1.06 -7.57
C ASP A 8 -6.66 -1.46 -8.52
N ASP A 9 -7.89 -1.01 -8.35
CA ASP A 9 -9.00 -1.34 -9.26
C ASP A 9 -9.00 -0.48 -10.54
N HIS A 10 -8.17 0.58 -10.60
CA HIS A 10 -8.05 1.48 -11.75
C HIS A 10 -6.92 1.05 -12.69
N LYS A 11 -7.27 0.37 -13.79
CA LYS A 11 -6.32 -0.11 -14.81
C LYS A 11 -5.40 0.99 -15.36
N MET A 12 -5.91 2.19 -15.58
CA MET A 12 -5.11 3.31 -16.11
C MET A 12 -4.03 3.76 -15.13
N LEU A 13 -4.34 3.79 -13.83
CA LEU A 13 -3.38 4.15 -12.78
C LEU A 13 -2.28 3.10 -12.67
N ARG A 14 -2.63 1.80 -12.68
CA ARG A 14 -1.62 0.72 -12.68
C ARG A 14 -0.68 0.81 -13.88
N ALA A 15 -1.21 1.10 -15.06
CA ALA A 15 -0.41 1.29 -16.27
C ALA A 15 0.55 2.48 -16.16
N GLY A 16 0.09 3.61 -15.61
CA GLY A 16 0.93 4.79 -15.37
C GLY A 16 2.06 4.51 -14.36
N ILE A 17 1.73 3.90 -13.21
CA ILE A 17 2.73 3.51 -12.20
C ILE A 17 3.75 2.56 -12.80
N LYS A 18 3.31 1.53 -13.53
CA LYS A 18 4.19 0.57 -14.20
C LYS A 18 5.13 1.26 -15.20
N ALA A 19 4.61 2.16 -16.03
CA ALA A 19 5.42 2.89 -17.01
C ALA A 19 6.50 3.73 -16.31
N TYR A 20 6.11 4.52 -15.32
CA TYR A 20 7.02 5.37 -14.55
C TYR A 20 8.11 4.55 -13.84
N ILE A 21 7.73 3.47 -13.16
CA ILE A 21 8.66 2.61 -12.42
C ILE A 21 9.66 1.92 -13.36
N ASN A 22 9.21 1.42 -14.51
CA ASN A 22 10.09 0.80 -15.50
C ASN A 22 11.09 1.79 -16.11
N GLU A 23 10.73 3.06 -16.26
CA GLU A 23 11.60 4.10 -16.82
C GLU A 23 12.59 4.66 -15.79
N ASN A 24 12.18 4.74 -14.51
CA ASN A 24 12.91 5.49 -13.48
C ASN A 24 13.57 4.61 -12.40
N SER A 25 13.51 3.28 -12.51
CA SER A 25 14.05 2.39 -11.47
C SER A 25 14.44 1.00 -11.97
N ASP A 26 15.04 0.19 -11.09
CA ASP A 26 15.40 -1.22 -11.31
C ASP A 26 14.29 -2.21 -10.87
N TRP A 27 13.09 -1.71 -10.58
CA TRP A 27 11.94 -2.53 -10.19
C TRP A 27 11.23 -3.10 -11.41
N LEU A 28 10.77 -4.35 -11.27
CA LEU A 28 9.93 -5.02 -12.26
C LEU A 28 8.57 -5.33 -11.65
N VAL A 29 7.49 -5.01 -12.34
CA VAL A 29 6.15 -5.41 -11.89
C VAL A 29 5.95 -6.90 -12.13
N ALA A 30 5.96 -7.68 -11.05
CA ALA A 30 5.84 -9.14 -11.06
C ALA A 30 4.38 -9.63 -11.09
N GLY A 31 3.44 -8.76 -10.73
CA GLY A 31 2.01 -9.09 -10.80
C GLY A 31 1.13 -7.87 -10.54
N GLU A 32 -0.10 -7.97 -11.03
CA GLU A 32 -1.14 -6.97 -10.85
C GLU A 32 -2.40 -7.65 -10.34
N ALA A 33 -3.16 -6.93 -9.51
CA ALA A 33 -4.48 -7.35 -9.06
C ALA A 33 -5.41 -6.14 -9.00
N GLU A 34 -6.70 -6.36 -9.28
CA GLU A 34 -7.73 -5.31 -9.17
C GLU A 34 -8.73 -5.56 -8.05
N SER A 35 -8.67 -6.74 -7.43
CA SER A 35 -9.52 -7.11 -6.29
C SER A 35 -8.75 -7.99 -5.31
N VAL A 36 -9.26 -8.06 -4.07
CA VAL A 36 -8.67 -8.88 -3.01
C VAL A 36 -8.67 -10.37 -3.37
N ALA A 37 -9.67 -10.84 -4.12
CA ALA A 37 -9.71 -12.20 -4.61
C ALA A 37 -8.55 -12.50 -5.58
N GLN A 38 -8.17 -11.54 -6.42
CA GLN A 38 -6.99 -11.67 -7.30
C GLN A 38 -5.69 -11.60 -6.50
N VAL A 39 -5.61 -10.74 -5.47
CA VAL A 39 -4.45 -10.71 -4.55
C VAL A 39 -4.25 -12.06 -3.89
N ARG A 40 -5.30 -12.67 -3.36
CA ARG A 40 -5.23 -13.99 -2.73
C ARG A 40 -4.65 -15.03 -3.69
N LYS A 41 -5.16 -15.11 -4.92
CA LYS A 41 -4.64 -16.03 -5.95
C LYS A 41 -3.17 -15.78 -6.29
N LEU A 42 -2.77 -14.51 -6.38
CA LEU A 42 -1.40 -14.11 -6.66
C LEU A 42 -0.46 -14.56 -5.52
N VAL A 43 -0.87 -14.34 -4.28
CA VAL A 43 -0.15 -14.71 -3.06
C VAL A 43 -0.10 -16.22 -2.84
N GLU A 44 -1.17 -16.96 -3.18
CA GLU A 44 -1.22 -18.43 -3.11
C GLU A 44 -0.22 -19.08 -4.07
N ASN A 45 -0.08 -18.51 -5.28
CA ASN A 45 0.86 -19.00 -6.29
C ASN A 45 2.27 -18.41 -6.13
N PHE A 46 2.47 -17.50 -5.18
CA PHE A 46 3.75 -16.85 -4.95
C PHE A 46 4.75 -17.81 -4.30
N ASN A 47 5.86 -18.06 -4.99
CA ASN A 47 7.04 -18.71 -4.46
C ASN A 47 8.20 -17.72 -4.45
N ARG A 48 8.80 -17.52 -3.28
CA ARG A 48 9.92 -16.59 -3.13
C ARG A 48 11.16 -17.19 -3.81
N ALA A 49 11.71 -16.47 -4.79
CA ALA A 49 13.03 -16.77 -5.31
C ALA A 49 14.11 -16.19 -4.39
N ASP A 50 15.18 -16.95 -4.16
CA ASP A 50 16.31 -16.50 -3.35
C ASP A 50 16.98 -15.26 -3.97
N GLY A 51 17.27 -14.26 -3.12
CA GLY A 51 17.92 -13.02 -3.54
C GLY A 51 17.00 -11.99 -4.21
N ASP A 52 15.70 -12.27 -4.34
CA ASP A 52 14.73 -11.28 -4.82
C ASP A 52 14.11 -10.48 -3.66
N VAL A 53 13.94 -9.18 -3.91
CA VAL A 53 13.27 -8.23 -3.02
C VAL A 53 11.89 -7.95 -3.56
N TYR A 54 10.87 -8.02 -2.70
CA TYR A 54 9.47 -7.86 -3.07
C TYR A 54 8.84 -6.73 -2.26
N VAL A 55 8.07 -5.87 -2.92
CA VAL A 55 7.22 -4.86 -2.28
C VAL A 55 5.86 -4.88 -2.97
N ALA A 56 4.78 -4.68 -2.20
CA ALA A 56 3.44 -4.49 -2.75
C ALA A 56 3.02 -3.03 -2.64
N VAL A 57 2.44 -2.46 -3.69
CA VAL A 57 1.73 -1.18 -3.66
C VAL A 57 0.24 -1.49 -3.68
N VAL A 58 -0.48 -1.03 -2.66
CA VAL A 58 -1.86 -1.45 -2.42
C VAL A 58 -2.77 -0.25 -2.22
N ASP A 59 -3.80 -0.15 -3.05
CA ASP A 59 -4.94 0.72 -2.78
C ASP A 59 -5.82 0.14 -1.68
N ILE A 60 -6.30 0.99 -0.78
CA ILE A 60 -7.22 0.59 0.29
C ILE A 60 -8.66 0.46 -0.21
N GLN A 61 -9.00 1.14 -1.31
CA GLN A 61 -10.33 1.18 -1.89
C GLN A 61 -10.48 0.21 -3.06
N LEU A 62 -10.45 -1.09 -2.74
CA LEU A 62 -10.69 -2.11 -3.75
C LEU A 62 -12.19 -2.40 -3.87
N LYS A 63 -12.70 -2.46 -5.10
CA LYS A 63 -14.08 -2.87 -5.38
C LYS A 63 -14.29 -4.33 -5.01
N GLU A 64 -15.50 -4.65 -4.58
CA GLU A 64 -15.95 -6.04 -4.48
C GLU A 64 -16.39 -6.55 -5.85
N ASP A 65 -16.08 -7.81 -6.15
CA ASP A 65 -16.57 -8.48 -7.35
C ASP A 65 -18.11 -8.45 -7.30
N SER A 66 -18.71 -7.68 -8.20
CA SER A 66 -20.11 -7.27 -8.14
C SER A 66 -21.07 -8.43 -8.43
N SER A 67 -21.48 -9.14 -7.38
CA SER A 67 -22.74 -9.91 -7.35
C SER A 67 -23.77 -9.35 -6.37
N THR A 68 -23.40 -8.34 -5.58
CA THR A 68 -24.29 -7.68 -4.59
C THR A 68 -24.08 -6.17 -4.53
N GLY A 69 -24.05 -5.46 -5.68
CA GLY A 69 -24.14 -3.99 -5.72
C GLY A 69 -23.27 -3.22 -4.70
N GLY A 70 -22.04 -3.71 -4.45
CA GLY A 70 -21.29 -3.46 -3.21
C GLY A 70 -20.70 -2.07 -3.07
N GLU A 71 -20.83 -1.51 -1.87
CA GLU A 71 -20.12 -0.32 -1.39
C GLU A 71 -18.60 -0.52 -1.42
N TYR A 72 -17.82 0.58 -1.50
CA TYR A 72 -16.37 0.52 -1.30
C TYR A 72 -16.06 0.10 0.14
N VAL A 73 -15.86 -1.19 0.37
CA VAL A 73 -15.36 -1.70 1.65
C VAL A 73 -13.84 -1.60 1.61
N SER A 74 -13.21 -1.11 2.69
CA SER A 74 -11.74 -0.95 2.83
C SER A 74 -11.00 -2.29 2.91
N LYS A 75 -11.18 -3.17 1.92
CA LYS A 75 -10.58 -4.50 1.85
C LYS A 75 -9.13 -4.47 1.41
N GLY A 76 -8.59 -3.34 0.95
CA GLY A 76 -7.15 -3.25 0.68
C GLY A 76 -6.29 -3.49 1.93
N PHE A 77 -6.83 -3.30 3.13
CA PHE A 77 -6.17 -3.75 4.36
C PHE A 77 -6.02 -5.27 4.45
N GLU A 78 -7.00 -6.03 3.97
CA GLU A 78 -6.91 -7.50 3.85
C GLU A 78 -5.84 -7.91 2.83
N ALA A 79 -5.75 -7.18 1.70
CA ALA A 79 -4.69 -7.40 0.72
C ALA A 79 -3.28 -7.20 1.33
N VAL A 80 -3.09 -6.16 2.16
CA VAL A 80 -1.82 -5.95 2.88
C VAL A 80 -1.50 -7.13 3.80
N GLN A 81 -2.50 -7.66 4.50
CA GLN A 81 -2.32 -8.84 5.38
C GLN A 81 -1.88 -10.08 4.58
N PHE A 82 -2.49 -10.33 3.41
CA PHE A 82 -2.07 -11.45 2.56
C PHE A 82 -0.60 -11.35 2.10
N PHE A 83 -0.13 -10.15 1.79
CA PHE A 83 1.30 -9.95 1.48
C PHE A 83 2.19 -10.10 2.71
N ALA A 84 1.75 -9.59 3.87
CA ALA A 84 2.48 -9.71 5.12
C ALA A 84 2.68 -11.19 5.53
N ASP A 85 1.68 -12.06 5.30
CA ASP A 85 1.77 -13.50 5.56
C ASP A 85 2.85 -14.20 4.72
N LYS A 86 3.27 -13.61 3.59
CA LYS A 86 4.40 -14.08 2.76
C LYS A 86 5.70 -13.33 3.04
N GLY A 87 5.72 -12.45 4.04
CA GLY A 87 6.86 -11.59 4.34
C GLY A 87 7.17 -10.60 3.21
N ILE A 88 6.12 -10.10 2.54
CA ILE A 88 6.21 -9.04 1.54
C ILE A 88 5.69 -7.75 2.19
N PRO A 89 6.54 -6.73 2.43
CA PRO A 89 6.08 -5.47 2.97
C PRO A 89 5.27 -4.67 1.95
N SER A 90 4.29 -3.91 2.44
CA SER A 90 3.37 -3.15 1.59
C SER A 90 3.49 -1.64 1.81
N VAL A 91 3.40 -0.88 0.72
CA VAL A 91 3.14 0.55 0.67
C VAL A 91 1.67 0.74 0.31
N ILE A 92 0.92 1.41 1.17
CA ILE A 92 -0.43 1.84 0.83
C ILE A 92 -0.35 3.09 -0.06
N PHE A 93 -1.10 3.08 -1.16
CA PHE A 93 -1.24 4.20 -2.08
C PHE A 93 -2.72 4.55 -2.23
N SER A 94 -3.17 5.61 -1.56
CA SER A 94 -4.61 5.87 -1.33
C SER A 94 -4.98 7.33 -1.56
N SER A 95 -6.16 7.59 -2.14
CA SER A 95 -6.75 8.95 -2.18
C SER A 95 -7.36 9.36 -0.83
N HIS A 96 -7.60 8.40 0.06
CA HIS A 96 -8.08 8.61 1.41
C HIS A 96 -6.88 8.59 2.36
N ASP A 97 -6.40 9.76 2.75
CA ASP A 97 -5.15 9.98 3.48
C ASP A 97 -5.35 10.68 4.83
N THR A 98 -6.54 10.53 5.42
CA THR A 98 -6.85 11.05 6.76
C THR A 98 -5.95 10.44 7.84
N GLY A 99 -5.66 11.18 8.91
CA GLY A 99 -4.82 10.70 10.01
C GLY A 99 -5.29 9.36 10.61
N ALA A 100 -6.60 9.17 10.80
CA ALA A 100 -7.16 7.91 11.30
C ALA A 100 -6.95 6.74 10.32
N CYS A 101 -7.02 7.00 9.02
CA CYS A 101 -6.74 5.99 8.00
C CYS A 101 -5.27 5.57 8.04
N ILE A 102 -4.36 6.53 8.12
CA ILE A 102 -2.90 6.28 8.23
C ILE A 102 -2.59 5.50 9.50
N GLU A 103 -3.16 5.90 10.64
CA GLU A 103 -2.92 5.25 11.93
C GLU A 103 -3.41 3.79 11.91
N ARG A 104 -4.57 3.53 11.29
CA ARG A 104 -5.08 2.16 11.08
C ARG A 104 -4.20 1.36 10.12
N ALA A 105 -3.80 1.97 9.00
CA ALA A 105 -2.98 1.35 7.96
C ALA A 105 -1.61 0.90 8.48
N MET A 106 -0.93 1.77 9.22
CA MET A 106 0.39 1.52 9.78
C MET A 106 0.34 0.71 11.09
N GLY A 107 -0.83 0.67 11.74
CA GLY A 107 -1.05 -0.04 12.99
C GLY A 107 -0.88 -1.56 12.87
N PRO A 108 -0.69 -2.28 13.99
CA PRO A 108 -0.40 -3.72 13.99
C PRO A 108 -1.48 -4.61 13.38
N SER A 109 -2.73 -4.12 13.32
CA SER A 109 -3.85 -4.86 12.73
C SER A 109 -3.75 -4.98 11.22
N VAL A 110 -3.11 -4.03 10.54
CA VAL A 110 -2.90 -4.04 9.08
C VAL A 110 -1.42 -4.28 8.76
N GLY A 111 -0.52 -3.55 9.42
CA GLY A 111 0.92 -3.77 9.35
C GLY A 111 1.59 -3.24 8.10
N ALA A 112 1.00 -2.25 7.40
CA ALA A 112 1.66 -1.60 6.28
C ALA A 112 2.98 -0.93 6.72
N LYS A 113 3.94 -0.88 5.80
CA LYS A 113 5.25 -0.26 6.04
C LYS A 113 5.40 1.08 5.33
N GLY A 114 4.56 1.35 4.33
CA GLY A 114 4.52 2.61 3.61
C GLY A 114 3.10 3.20 3.58
N PHE A 115 2.98 4.51 3.60
CA PHE A 115 1.74 5.22 3.25
C PHE A 115 2.04 6.44 2.38
N VAL A 116 1.40 6.50 1.20
CA VAL A 116 1.54 7.57 0.22
C VAL A 116 0.15 7.98 -0.28
N SER A 117 -0.09 9.28 -0.41
CA SER A 117 -1.33 9.80 -0.99
C SER A 117 -1.32 9.63 -2.52
N LYS A 118 -2.45 9.27 -3.13
CA LYS A 118 -2.61 9.26 -4.60
C LYS A 118 -2.45 10.65 -5.23
N CYS A 119 -2.50 11.71 -4.42
CA CYS A 119 -2.24 13.08 -4.86
C CYS A 119 -0.75 13.47 -4.85
N SER A 120 0.14 12.58 -4.37
CA SER A 120 1.58 12.85 -4.38
C SER A 120 2.17 12.76 -5.78
N ASP A 121 3.40 13.25 -5.94
CA ASP A 121 4.18 12.96 -7.14
C ASP A 121 4.60 11.48 -7.20
N GLU A 122 4.97 11.02 -8.40
CA GLU A 122 5.39 9.63 -8.64
C GLU A 122 6.74 9.33 -7.95
N LYS A 123 7.56 10.36 -7.72
CA LYS A 123 8.84 10.27 -7.00
C LYS A 123 8.63 9.86 -5.55
N THR A 124 7.64 10.43 -4.87
CA THR A 124 7.28 10.09 -3.48
C THR A 124 6.90 8.62 -3.38
N LEU A 125 6.13 8.09 -4.34
CA LEU A 125 5.77 6.67 -4.37
C LEU A 125 7.02 5.78 -4.54
N LEU A 126 7.93 6.14 -5.44
CA LEU A 126 9.17 5.39 -5.66
C LEU A 126 10.10 5.45 -4.43
N GLU A 127 10.20 6.60 -3.77
CA GLU A 127 10.95 6.76 -2.52
C GLU A 127 10.37 5.86 -1.41
N ALA A 128 9.04 5.81 -1.28
CA ALA A 128 8.37 4.94 -0.33
C ALA A 128 8.66 3.47 -0.60
N ILE A 129 8.60 3.04 -1.87
CA ILE A 129 8.89 1.67 -2.29
C ILE A 129 10.33 1.28 -1.91
N ASN A 130 11.31 2.13 -2.22
CA ASN A 130 12.71 1.87 -1.90
C ASN A 130 12.95 1.85 -0.38
N THR A 131 12.37 2.80 0.36
CA THR A 131 12.49 2.86 1.82
C THR A 131 11.93 1.59 2.47
N VAL A 132 10.77 1.12 2.01
CA VAL A 132 10.13 -0.10 2.50
C VAL A 132 10.91 -1.36 2.12
N ALA A 133 11.51 -1.38 0.93
CA ALA A 133 12.39 -2.47 0.50
C ALA A 133 13.64 -2.61 1.39
N ASP A 134 14.15 -1.49 1.92
CA ASP A 134 15.26 -1.46 2.88
C ASP A 134 14.84 -1.89 4.30
N GLY A 135 13.58 -2.28 4.51
CA GLY A 135 13.05 -2.66 5.83
C GLY A 135 12.70 -1.48 6.73
N ARG A 136 12.70 -0.25 6.19
CA ARG A 136 12.31 0.96 6.92
C ARG A 136 10.82 1.25 6.71
N SER A 137 10.24 2.07 7.59
CA SER A 137 8.86 2.56 7.41
C SER A 137 8.85 3.93 6.74
N TYR A 138 7.84 4.20 5.92
CA TYR A 138 7.68 5.46 5.19
C TYR A 138 6.25 5.99 5.36
N ILE A 139 6.11 7.26 5.69
CA ILE A 139 4.83 7.98 5.57
C ILE A 139 5.17 9.26 4.82
N GLN A 140 4.41 9.58 3.77
CA GLN A 140 4.60 10.81 3.00
C GLN A 140 4.74 12.00 3.97
N PRO A 141 5.81 12.82 3.86
CA PRO A 141 6.12 13.85 4.84
C PRO A 141 4.96 14.79 5.20
N ASP A 142 4.20 15.24 4.20
CA ASP A 142 3.08 16.17 4.40
C ASP A 142 1.93 15.58 5.22
N LEU A 143 1.77 14.25 5.21
CA LEU A 143 0.75 13.56 5.98
C LEU A 143 1.13 13.41 7.46
N VAL A 144 2.45 13.42 7.76
CA VAL A 144 2.96 13.27 9.13
C VAL A 144 2.55 14.46 10.00
N THR A 145 2.56 15.68 9.45
CA THR A 145 2.18 16.88 10.19
C THR A 145 0.73 16.81 10.68
N GLY A 146 -0.20 16.34 9.83
CA GLY A 146 -1.61 16.14 10.20
C GLY A 146 -1.81 15.05 11.26
N LEU A 147 -1.01 13.98 11.20
CA LEU A 147 -1.06 12.89 12.18
C LEU A 147 -0.61 13.34 13.58
N LEU A 148 0.50 14.08 13.66
CA LEU A 148 1.04 14.58 14.93
C LEU A 148 0.08 15.56 15.63
N ALA A 149 -0.58 16.42 14.86
CA ALA A 149 -1.60 17.33 15.40
C ALA A 149 -2.79 16.56 16.02
N THR A 150 -3.23 15.48 15.36
CA THR A 150 -4.36 14.66 15.81
C THR A 150 -4.01 13.89 17.09
N ARG A 151 -2.84 13.24 17.15
CA ARG A 151 -2.39 12.51 18.36
C ARG A 151 -2.20 13.43 19.56
N SER A 152 -1.72 14.65 19.35
CA SER A 152 -1.59 15.66 20.41
C SER A 152 -2.95 16.01 21.02
N LEU A 153 -3.98 16.21 20.19
CA LEU A 153 -5.33 16.53 20.65
C LEU A 153 -5.95 15.38 21.46
N PHE A 154 -5.84 14.14 20.99
CA PHE A 154 -6.32 12.97 21.72
C PHE A 154 -5.61 12.81 23.07
N ALA A 155 -4.29 12.97 23.11
CA ALA A 155 -3.53 12.88 24.36
C ALA A 155 -3.91 13.97 25.39
N MET A 156 -4.34 15.15 24.93
CA MET A 156 -4.89 16.20 25.80
C MET A 156 -6.29 15.83 26.33
N LEU A 157 -7.14 15.23 25.50
CA LEU A 157 -8.52 14.88 25.86
C LEU A 157 -8.63 13.62 26.72
N THR A 158 -7.64 12.71 26.67
CA THR A 158 -7.62 11.47 27.47
C THR A 158 -6.84 11.60 28.77
N LYS A 159 -6.20 12.74 29.06
CA LYS A 159 -5.62 13.03 30.39
C LYS A 159 -6.76 13.37 31.36
N ARG A 160 -7.24 12.37 32.09
CA ARG A 160 -7.96 12.51 33.36
C ARG A 160 -7.30 11.65 34.41
#